data_AF-A0A565CFD0-F1
#
_entry.id   AF-A0A565CFD0-F1
#
_cell.length_a   1.000
_cell.length_b   1.000
_cell.length_c   1.000
_cell.angle_alpha   90.00
_cell.angle_beta   90.00
_cell.angle_gamma   90.00
#
_symmetry.space_group_name_H-M   'P 1'
#
loop_
_entity.id
_entity.type
_entity.pdbx_description
1 polymer ?
#
loop_
_entity_poly.entity_id
_entity_poly.type
_entity_poly.pdbx_seq_one_letter_code
_entity_poly.pdbx_strand_id
1 'polypeptide(L)'
;MIIHECISEGKLIVLPIFYKVNIEEVSNLEGRFGKCFNETVRKQGRQNYPLADHVVGCLRSVARRPGFTSRYHRNDSDLMEAIIQGIKKKLPYLSAKQKIGEEV
;
A
#
# COMPACT_ATOMS: atom_id res chain seq x y z
N MET A 1 0.53 7.59 14.18
CA MET A 1 -0.46 7.63 13.09
C MET A 1 -0.09 6.54 12.11
N ILE A 2 -0.84 5.43 12.10
CA ILE A 2 -0.52 4.27 11.27
C ILE A 2 -1.37 4.38 9.99
N ILE A 3 -0.75 4.25 8.81
CA ILE A 3 -1.41 4.34 7.50
C ILE A 3 -2.73 3.55 7.44
N HIS A 4 -2.78 2.40 8.13
CA HIS A 4 -3.94 1.55 8.23
C HIS A 4 -5.15 2.17 8.91
N GLU A 5 -4.96 2.96 9.98
CA GLU A 5 -6.06 3.66 10.66
C GLU A 5 -6.71 4.66 9.70
N CYS A 6 -5.90 5.43 8.96
CA CYS A 6 -6.39 6.36 7.95
C CYS A 6 -7.08 5.65 6.77
N ILE A 7 -6.64 4.43 6.44
CA ILE A 7 -7.30 3.57 5.44
C ILE A 7 -8.65 3.09 5.96
N SER A 8 -8.73 2.58 7.19
CA SER A 8 -9.97 2.04 7.77
C SER A 8 -11.02 3.13 7.98
N GLU A 9 -10.60 4.34 8.33
CA GLU A 9 -11.47 5.50 8.47
C GLU A 9 -11.83 6.15 7.11
N GLY A 10 -11.31 5.62 5.99
CA GLY A 10 -11.57 6.14 4.65
C GLY A 10 -11.03 7.56 4.42
N LYS A 11 -10.13 8.03 5.29
CA LYS A 11 -9.48 9.35 5.20
C LYS A 11 -8.38 9.39 4.14
N LEU A 12 -7.83 8.24 3.77
CA LEU A 12 -6.75 8.14 2.79
C LEU A 12 -7.15 7.29 1.57
N ILE A 13 -6.91 7.82 0.37
CA ILE A 13 -6.91 7.01 -0.85
C ILE A 13 -5.52 6.43 -1.03
N VAL A 14 -5.42 5.09 -1.03
CA VAL A 14 -4.15 4.38 -1.21
C VAL A 14 -4.01 3.87 -2.64
N LEU A 15 -2.80 3.99 -3.16
CA LEU A 15 -2.34 3.48 -4.45
C LEU A 15 -1.08 2.64 -4.21
N PRO A 16 -1.18 1.32 -4.08
CA PRO A 16 0.01 0.47 -3.92
C PRO A 16 0.86 0.48 -5.20
N ILE A 17 2.17 0.53 -5.02
CA ILE A 17 3.16 0.44 -6.10
C ILE A 17 4.05 -0.77 -5.83
N PHE A 18 3.97 -1.77 -6.69
CA PHE A 18 4.77 -3.00 -6.62
C PHE A 18 5.99 -2.85 -7.52
N TYR A 19 7.06 -2.31 -6.94
CA TYR A 19 8.32 -2.06 -7.65
C TYR A 19 9.28 -3.25 -7.48
N LYS A 20 9.60 -3.93 -8.59
CA LYS A 20 10.51 -5.09 -8.66
C LYS A 20 10.19 -6.18 -7.62
N VAL A 21 8.91 -6.38 -7.33
CA VAL A 21 8.38 -7.42 -6.45
C VAL A 21 7.19 -8.12 -7.11
N ASN A 22 6.99 -9.39 -6.80
CA ASN A 22 5.78 -10.11 -7.17
C ASN A 22 4.63 -9.71 -6.24
N ILE A 23 3.50 -9.31 -6.80
CA ILE A 23 2.30 -8.92 -6.06
C ILE A 23 1.81 -10.07 -5.16
N GLU A 24 1.81 -11.30 -5.67
CA GLU A 24 1.34 -12.49 -4.96
C GLU A 24 2.22 -12.79 -3.74
N GLU A 25 3.53 -12.64 -3.89
CA GLU A 25 4.49 -12.80 -2.77
C GLU A 25 4.24 -11.76 -1.66
N VAL A 26 3.91 -10.52 -2.04
CA VAL A 26 3.57 -9.46 -1.07
C VAL A 26 2.21 -9.71 -0.42
N SER A 27 1.18 -10.11 -1.20
CA SER A 27 -0.18 -10.32 -0.69
C SER A 27 -0.29 -11.53 0.22
N ASN A 28 0.45 -12.59 -0.08
CA ASN A 28 0.40 -13.84 0.68
C ASN A 28 1.48 -13.90 1.76
N LEU A 29 2.47 -13.00 1.73
CA LEU A 29 3.69 -13.04 2.55
C LEU A 29 4.50 -14.31 2.28
N GLU A 30 4.75 -14.58 1.01
CA GLU A 30 5.42 -15.78 0.51
C GLU A 30 6.64 -15.42 -0.34
N GLY A 31 7.30 -16.45 -0.88
CA GLY A 31 8.45 -16.26 -1.77
C GLY A 31 9.62 -15.53 -1.10
N ARG A 32 10.34 -14.72 -1.87
CA ARG A 32 11.49 -13.97 -1.37
C ARG A 32 11.04 -12.86 -0.43
N PHE A 33 9.94 -12.18 -0.78
CA PHE A 33 9.41 -11.09 0.04
C PHE A 33 9.02 -11.58 1.44
N GLY A 34 8.21 -12.64 1.53
CA GLY A 34 7.75 -13.23 2.78
C GLY A 34 8.88 -13.70 3.68
N LYS A 35 9.92 -14.34 3.11
CA LYS A 35 11.11 -14.76 3.87
C LYS A 35 11.82 -13.56 4.51
N CYS A 36 12.12 -12.54 3.72
CA CYS A 36 12.77 -11.32 4.22
C CYS A 36 11.89 -10.58 5.25
N PHE A 37 10.58 -10.53 5.02
CA PHE A 37 9.63 -9.93 5.95
C PHE A 37 9.63 -10.67 7.29
N ASN A 38 9.49 -12.00 7.28
CA ASN A 38 9.50 -12.82 8.49
C ASN A 38 10.83 -12.74 9.25
N GLU A 39 11.96 -12.71 8.55
CA GLU A 39 13.26 -12.48 9.19
C GLU A 39 13.33 -11.10 9.86
N THR A 40 12.81 -10.06 9.20
CA THR A 40 12.76 -8.69 9.73
C THR A 40 11.88 -8.63 10.97
N VAL A 41 10.68 -9.18 10.89
CA VAL A 41 9.75 -9.29 12.03
C VAL A 41 10.35 -10.11 13.15
N ARG A 42 11.07 -11.21 12.89
CA ARG A 42 11.71 -12.02 13.94
C ARG A 42 12.86 -11.27 14.64
N LYS A 43 13.66 -10.51 13.88
CA LYS A 43 14.75 -9.68 14.43
C LYS A 43 14.19 -8.56 15.31
N GLN A 44 13.11 -7.92 14.89
CA GLN A 44 12.46 -6.83 15.63
C GLN A 44 11.53 -7.32 16.75
N GLY A 45 10.90 -8.48 16.56
CA GLY A 45 9.88 -9.10 17.41
C GLY A 45 10.41 -9.68 18.72
N ARG A 46 11.74 -9.73 18.92
CA ARG A 46 12.33 -9.89 20.26
C ARG A 46 11.97 -8.73 21.21
N GLN A 47 11.40 -7.64 20.69
CA GLN A 47 11.02 -6.45 21.47
C GLN A 47 9.52 -6.08 21.39
N ASN A 48 8.73 -6.53 20.39
CA ASN A 48 7.32 -6.14 20.23
C ASN A 48 6.50 -7.08 19.31
N TYR A 49 5.97 -8.17 19.86
CA TYR A 49 5.13 -9.14 19.13
C TYR A 49 3.79 -8.56 18.59
N PRO A 50 3.05 -7.68 19.31
CA PRO A 50 1.78 -7.14 18.83
C PRO A 50 1.89 -6.27 17.56
N LEU A 51 3.08 -5.73 17.27
CA LEU A 51 3.33 -4.92 16.08
C LEU A 51 3.34 -5.77 14.80
N ALA A 52 3.73 -7.04 14.90
CA ALA A 52 3.84 -7.96 13.77
C ALA A 52 2.48 -8.22 13.12
N ASP A 53 1.47 -8.59 13.92
CA ASP A 53 0.13 -8.91 13.44
C ASP A 53 -0.54 -7.69 12.81
N HIS A 54 -0.36 -6.51 13.42
CA HIS A 54 -0.87 -5.27 12.87
C HIS A 54 -0.24 -4.98 11.50
N VAL A 55 1.08 -5.01 11.39
CA VAL A 55 1.80 -4.75 10.12
C VAL A 55 1.41 -5.77 9.04
N VAL A 56 1.24 -7.04 9.40
CA VAL A 56 0.76 -8.10 8.49
C VAL A 56 -0.63 -7.77 7.96
N GLY A 57 -1.58 -7.43 8.83
CA GLY A 57 -2.94 -7.04 8.45
C GLY A 57 -2.95 -5.82 7.52
N CYS A 58 -2.15 -4.80 7.87
CA CYS A 58 -1.97 -3.59 7.07
C CYS A 58 -1.47 -3.91 5.67
N LEU A 59 -0.38 -4.67 5.57
CA LEU A 59 0.26 -4.99 4.31
C LEU A 59 -0.69 -5.79 3.41
N ARG A 60 -1.38 -6.80 3.96
CA ARG A 60 -2.37 -7.59 3.20
C ARG A 60 -3.53 -6.75 2.69
N SER A 61 -4.02 -5.82 3.51
CA SER A 61 -5.08 -4.87 3.13
C SER A 61 -4.64 -3.95 1.99
N VAL A 62 -3.42 -3.41 2.05
CA VAL A 62 -2.86 -2.55 1.00
C VAL A 62 -2.56 -3.34 -0.28
N ALA A 63 -1.97 -4.53 -0.16
CA ALA A 63 -1.54 -5.34 -1.29
C ALA A 63 -2.70 -5.85 -2.16
N ARG A 64 -3.91 -5.98 -1.59
CA ARG A 64 -5.11 -6.39 -2.33
C ARG A 64 -5.79 -5.23 -3.08
N ARG A 65 -5.35 -4.00 -2.89
CA ARG A 65 -5.94 -2.83 -3.56
C ARG A 65 -5.42 -2.69 -5.00
N PRO A 66 -6.25 -2.18 -5.94
CA PRO A 66 -5.78 -1.83 -7.27
C PRO A 66 -4.64 -0.83 -7.20
N GLY A 67 -3.56 -1.09 -7.95
CA GLY A 67 -2.35 -0.28 -7.95
C GLY A 67 -1.52 -0.47 -9.21
N PHE A 68 -0.25 -0.11 -9.11
CA PHE A 68 0.69 -0.14 -10.23
C PHE A 68 1.79 -1.16 -9.95
N THR A 69 2.29 -1.82 -10.99
CA THR A 69 3.44 -2.69 -10.88
C THR A 69 4.44 -2.39 -11.99
N SER A 70 5.72 -2.33 -11.61
CA SER A 70 6.82 -2.25 -12.57
C SER A 70 6.83 -3.38 -13.60
N ARG A 71 6.26 -4.55 -13.28
CA ARG A 71 6.21 -5.72 -14.18
C ARG A 71 5.45 -5.46 -15.49
N TYR A 72 4.47 -4.56 -15.47
CA TYR A 72 3.62 -4.26 -16.63
C TYR A 72 4.04 -3.00 -17.39
N HIS A 73 5.16 -2.38 -17.02
CA HIS A 73 5.67 -1.17 -17.66
C HIS A 73 7.04 -1.46 -18.28
N ARG A 74 7.35 -0.83 -19.42
CA ARG A 74 8.59 -1.13 -20.16
C ARG A 74 9.81 -0.60 -19.42
N ASN A 75 9.66 0.52 -18.75
CA ASN A 75 10.71 1.23 -18.03
C ASN A 75 10.10 2.03 -16.85
N ASP A 76 10.97 2.64 -16.05
CA ASP A 76 10.55 3.41 -14.87
C ASP A 76 9.79 4.70 -15.25
N SER A 77 10.10 5.32 -16.40
CA SER A 77 9.38 6.50 -16.90
C SER A 77 7.92 6.18 -17.24
N ASP A 78 7.66 5.07 -17.93
CA ASP A 78 6.31 4.60 -18.25
C ASP A 78 5.50 4.33 -16.96
N LEU A 79 6.14 3.70 -15.96
CA LEU A 79 5.52 3.47 -14.65
C LEU A 79 5.19 4.79 -13.96
N MET A 80 6.12 5.75 -13.96
CA MET A 80 5.91 7.06 -13.36
C MET A 80 4.77 7.83 -14.03
N GLU A 81 4.69 7.79 -15.36
CA GLU A 81 3.59 8.39 -16.09
C GLU A 81 2.24 7.77 -15.70
N ALA A 82 2.15 6.44 -15.63
CA ALA A 82 0.95 5.74 -15.21
C ALA A 82 0.53 6.13 -13.77
N ILE A 83 1.49 6.23 -12.85
CA ILE A 83 1.25 6.68 -11.47
C ILE A 83 0.69 8.11 -11.46
N ILE A 84 1.33 9.04 -12.18
CA ILE A 84 0.89 10.44 -12.26
C ILE A 84 -0.54 10.53 -12.81
N GLN A 85 -0.85 9.78 -13.87
CA GLN A 85 -2.20 9.73 -14.44
C GLN A 85 -3.21 9.13 -13.45
N GLY A 86 -2.81 8.10 -12.70
CA GLY A 86 -3.63 7.52 -11.63
C GLY A 86 -3.97 8.51 -10.54
N ILE A 87 -2.99 9.32 -10.11
CA ILE A 87 -3.18 10.38 -9.11
C ILE A 87 -4.10 11.47 -9.67
N LYS A 88 -3.85 11.96 -10.90
CA LYS A 88 -4.67 12.98 -11.56
C LYS A 88 -6.15 12.58 -11.63
N LYS A 89 -6.43 11.31 -11.93
CA LYS A 89 -7.81 10.78 -11.93
C LYS A 89 -8.47 10.75 -10.55
N LYS A 90 -7.68 10.63 -9.48
CA LYS A 90 -8.19 10.55 -8.10
C LYS A 90 -8.36 11.91 -7.42
N LEU A 91 -7.64 12.94 -7.87
CA LEU A 91 -7.69 14.30 -7.32
C LEU A 91 -9.11 14.91 -7.27
N PRO A 92 -9.95 14.85 -8.33
CA PRO A 92 -11.28 15.44 -8.29
C PRO A 92 -12.18 14.88 -7.18
N TYR A 93 -12.09 13.57 -6.93
CA TYR A 93 -12.84 12.91 -5.85
C TYR A 93 -12.38 13.34 -4.46
N LEU A 94 -11.10 13.66 -4.29
CA LEU A 94 -10.56 14.18 -3.03
C LEU A 94 -11.07 15.59 -2.75
N SER A 95 -11.04 16.48 -3.75
CA SER A 95 -11.56 17.84 -3.61
C SER A 95 -13.06 17.87 -3.33
N ALA A 96 -13.84 16.97 -3.93
CA ALA A 96 -15.28 16.85 -3.65
C ALA A 96 -15.57 16.33 -2.23
N LYS A 97 -14.79 15.34 -1.76
CA LYS A 97 -14.94 14.77 -0.40
C LYS A 97 -14.57 15.75 0.71
N GLN A 98 -13.64 16.68 0.44
CA GLN A 98 -13.29 17.76 1.37
C GLN A 98 -14.44 18.75 1.54
N LYS A 99 -15.13 19.14 0.47
CA LYS A 99 -16.27 20.09 0.56
C LYS A 99 -17.46 19.55 1.33
N ILE A 100 -17.73 18.24 1.24
CA ILE A 100 -18.86 17.59 1.95
C ILE A 100 -18.56 17.46 3.46
N GLY A 101 -17.28 17.42 3.85
CA GLY A 101 -16.87 17.35 5.26
C GLY A 101 -16.87 18.69 6.00
N GLU A 102 -17.06 19.81 5.30
CA GLU A 102 -17.10 21.17 5.86
C GLU A 102 -18.54 21.69 6.09
N GLU A 103 -19.58 20.95 5.67
CA GLU A 103 -21.00 21.32 5.83
C GLU A 103 -21.72 20.63 7.02
N VAL A 104 -21.01 20.27 8.10
CA VAL A 104 -21.62 19.74 9.34
C VAL A 104 -21.21 20.55 10.56
#